data_AF-A0A956PA86-F1
#
_entry.id   AF-A0A956PA86-F1
#
_cell.length_a   1.000
_cell.length_b   1.000
_cell.length_c   1.000
_cell.angle_alpha   90.00
_cell.angle_beta   90.00
_cell.angle_gamma   90.00
#
_symmetry.space_group_name_H-M   'P 1'
#
loop_
_entity.id
_entity.type
_entity.pdbx_description
1 polymer ?
#
loop_
_entity_poly.entity_id
_entity_poly.type
_entity_poly.pdbx_seq_one_letter_code
_entity_poly.pdbx_strand_id
1 'polypeptide(L)'
;MAKKKIGVILSGSGVMDGSEIHESVIALLALDRAGAEAVCMAPNIEQTRVWNHLTDKEATGETRNVLVESARIARGNIKDLAKVHAKDIDAVVMPGGFGAALNLCTFGLKGPDCEINPEVARLLEEMRKAGKPIGAICIAPAAVARALGA
;
A
#
# COMPACT_ATOMS: atom_id res chain seq x y z
N MET A 1 -5.43 -16.51 22.79
CA MET A 1 -5.94 -15.16 22.45
C MET A 1 -6.22 -15.13 20.95
N ALA A 2 -7.22 -14.37 20.49
CA ALA A 2 -7.49 -14.25 19.06
C ALA A 2 -6.29 -13.59 18.35
N LYS A 3 -5.96 -14.09 17.14
CA LYS A 3 -4.87 -13.57 16.32
C LYS A 3 -5.16 -12.11 15.94
N LYS A 4 -4.21 -11.19 16.16
CA LYS A 4 -4.36 -9.79 15.76
C LYS A 4 -4.32 -9.67 14.24
N LYS A 5 -5.25 -8.94 13.65
CA LYS A 5 -5.33 -8.73 12.19
C LYS A 5 -4.66 -7.42 11.80
N ILE A 6 -3.68 -7.47 10.91
CA ILE A 6 -2.89 -6.30 10.55
C ILE A 6 -3.05 -6.08 9.05
N GLY A 7 -3.65 -4.95 8.68
CA GLY A 7 -3.79 -4.57 7.28
C GLY A 7 -2.43 -4.26 6.66
N VAL A 8 -2.20 -4.73 5.44
CA VAL A 8 -1.00 -4.39 4.65
C VAL A 8 -1.45 -3.79 3.34
N ILE A 9 -1.31 -2.46 3.18
CA ILE A 9 -1.71 -1.75 1.96
C ILE A 9 -0.54 -1.80 0.97
N LEU A 10 -0.74 -2.49 -0.15
CA LEU A 10 0.21 -2.60 -1.26
C LEU A 10 -0.19 -1.67 -2.41
N SER A 11 0.77 -1.38 -3.28
CA SER A 11 0.64 -0.40 -4.36
C SER A 11 1.05 -0.93 -5.74
N GLY A 12 1.21 -2.24 -5.89
CA GLY A 12 1.77 -2.92 -7.06
C GLY A 12 2.89 -3.87 -6.64
N SER A 13 3.72 -4.34 -7.58
CA SER A 13 4.79 -5.32 -7.29
C SER A 13 6.13 -4.97 -7.95
N GLY A 14 6.83 -3.98 -7.40
CA GLY A 14 8.12 -3.51 -7.91
C GLY A 14 8.43 -2.10 -7.44
N VAL A 15 9.68 -1.80 -7.08
CA VAL A 15 10.03 -0.53 -6.41
C VAL A 15 9.74 0.75 -7.21
N MET A 16 9.66 0.69 -8.54
CA MET A 16 9.55 1.88 -9.39
C MET A 16 8.12 2.18 -9.85
N ASP A 17 7.21 1.22 -9.73
CA ASP A 17 5.83 1.31 -10.22
C ASP A 17 4.80 0.70 -9.25
N GLY A 18 5.26 0.14 -8.12
CA GLY A 18 4.43 -0.49 -7.10
C GLY A 18 5.10 -0.50 -5.72
N SER A 19 4.75 -1.50 -4.92
CA SER A 19 5.35 -1.67 -3.59
C SER A 19 6.77 -2.24 -3.69
N GLU A 20 7.65 -1.78 -2.80
CA GLU A 20 8.98 -2.35 -2.65
C GLU A 20 8.84 -3.79 -2.13
N ILE A 21 9.39 -4.76 -2.88
CA ILE A 21 9.11 -6.18 -2.67
C ILE A 21 9.78 -6.66 -1.38
N HIS A 22 11.00 -6.21 -1.08
CA HIS A 22 11.70 -6.63 0.13
C HIS A 22 11.04 -6.07 1.40
N GLU A 23 10.70 -4.79 1.43
CA GLU A 23 9.96 -4.15 2.52
C GLU A 23 8.63 -4.86 2.76
N SER A 24 7.91 -5.19 1.68
CA SER A 24 6.64 -5.90 1.76
C SER A 24 6.82 -7.30 2.36
N VAL A 25 7.78 -8.08 1.87
CA VAL A 25 8.05 -9.44 2.37
C VAL A 25 8.57 -9.41 3.80
N ILE A 26 9.43 -8.45 4.17
CA ILE A 26 9.96 -8.30 5.52
C ILE A 26 8.86 -7.88 6.49
N ALA A 27 7.97 -6.96 6.09
CA ALA A 27 6.81 -6.59 6.89
C ALA A 27 5.91 -7.80 7.15
N LEU A 28 5.58 -8.57 6.10
CA LEU A 28 4.79 -9.79 6.23
C LEU A 28 5.47 -10.83 7.15
N LEU A 29 6.78 -11.04 7.01
CA LEU A 29 7.56 -11.92 7.87
C LEU A 29 7.56 -11.47 9.33
N ALA A 30 7.72 -10.17 9.59
CA ALA A 30 7.71 -9.62 10.94
C ALA A 30 6.34 -9.81 11.61
N LEU A 31 5.25 -9.59 10.87
CA LEU A 31 3.89 -9.81 11.35
C LEU A 31 3.64 -11.29 11.67
N ASP A 32 4.08 -12.20 10.80
CA ASP A 32 3.93 -13.64 11.02
C ASP A 32 4.71 -14.10 12.26
N ARG A 33 5.96 -13.66 12.41
CA ARG A 33 6.80 -13.96 13.60
C ARG A 33 6.23 -13.39 14.90
N ALA A 34 5.48 -12.29 14.82
CA ALA A 34 4.75 -11.72 15.95
C ALA A 34 3.42 -12.44 16.25
N GLY A 35 3.08 -13.48 15.48
CA GLY A 35 1.83 -14.22 15.63
C GLY A 35 0.61 -13.43 15.15
N ALA A 36 0.76 -12.45 14.26
CA ALA A 36 -0.34 -11.68 13.67
C ALA A 36 -0.81 -12.26 12.32
N GLU A 37 -2.05 -11.98 11.94
CA GLU A 37 -2.62 -12.28 10.62
C GLU A 37 -2.43 -11.05 9.72
N ALA A 38 -1.70 -11.19 8.62
CA ALA A 38 -1.65 -10.14 7.61
C ALA A 38 -2.90 -10.18 6.73
N VAL A 39 -3.54 -9.03 6.58
CA VAL A 39 -4.66 -8.82 5.65
C VAL A 39 -4.16 -7.90 4.54
N CYS A 40 -3.62 -8.50 3.47
CA CYS A 40 -3.14 -7.73 2.33
C CYS A 40 -4.31 -7.07 1.58
N MET A 41 -4.11 -5.84 1.15
CA MET A 41 -5.09 -5.08 0.37
C MET A 41 -4.40 -4.09 -0.58
N ALA A 42 -5.08 -3.74 -1.66
CA ALA A 42 -4.60 -2.74 -2.62
C ALA A 42 -5.80 -2.10 -3.35
N PRO A 43 -5.70 -0.85 -3.80
CA PRO A 43 -6.75 -0.22 -4.60
C PRO A 43 -6.87 -0.90 -5.96
N ASN A 44 -8.10 -1.13 -6.41
CA ASN A 44 -8.36 -1.73 -7.73
C ASN A 44 -8.34 -0.67 -8.84
N ILE A 45 -7.16 -0.16 -9.14
CA ILE A 45 -6.91 0.89 -10.13
C ILE A 45 -5.78 0.51 -11.08
N GLU A 46 -5.66 1.20 -12.21
CA GLU A 46 -4.47 1.12 -13.05
C GLU A 46 -3.26 1.74 -12.33
N GLN A 47 -2.07 1.17 -12.53
CA GLN A 47 -0.82 1.79 -12.09
C GLN A 47 -0.59 3.08 -12.89
N THR A 48 -0.02 4.09 -12.25
CA THR A 48 0.37 5.34 -12.92
C THR A 48 1.37 5.12 -14.05
N ARG A 49 2.24 4.11 -13.91
CA ARG A 49 3.21 3.70 -14.92
C ARG A 49 3.55 2.22 -14.79
N VAL A 50 4.21 1.67 -15.80
CA VAL A 50 4.84 0.35 -15.76
C VAL A 50 6.33 0.53 -15.98
N TRP A 51 7.15 -0.06 -15.11
CA TRP A 51 8.60 0.11 -15.18
C TRP A 51 9.30 -1.20 -15.57
N ASN A 52 10.28 -1.10 -16.45
CA ASN A 52 11.22 -2.17 -16.69
C ASN A 52 12.44 -1.97 -15.78
N HIS A 53 12.46 -2.69 -14.65
CA HIS A 53 13.57 -2.64 -13.69
C HIS A 53 14.91 -3.16 -14.22
N LEU A 54 14.93 -3.91 -15.33
CA LEU A 54 16.18 -4.37 -15.94
C LEU A 54 16.86 -3.27 -16.76
N THR A 55 16.06 -2.53 -17.54
CA THR A 55 16.57 -1.48 -18.44
C THR A 55 16.54 -0.08 -17.82
N ASP A 56 15.93 0.04 -16.64
CA ASP A 56 15.66 1.28 -15.92
C ASP A 56 14.92 2.32 -16.79
N LYS A 57 13.87 1.84 -17.46
CA LYS A 57 13.03 2.65 -18.35
C LYS A 57 11.56 2.33 -18.16
N GLU A 58 10.74 3.32 -18.44
CA GLU A 58 9.29 3.12 -18.52
C GLU A 58 8.93 2.20 -19.69
N ALA A 59 8.07 1.22 -19.43
CA ALA A 59 7.54 0.33 -20.44
C ALA A 59 6.33 1.00 -21.13
N THR A 60 6.61 2.01 -21.96
CA THR A 60 5.59 2.81 -22.63
C THR A 60 4.62 1.95 -23.44
N GLY A 61 3.32 2.16 -23.22
CA GLY A 61 2.24 1.41 -23.89
C GLY A 61 1.78 0.17 -23.14
N GLU A 62 2.46 -0.23 -22.05
CA GLU A 62 1.97 -1.27 -21.15
C GLU A 62 1.12 -0.66 -20.03
N THR A 63 0.05 -1.37 -19.66
CA THR A 63 -0.80 -1.05 -18.52
C THR A 63 -0.87 -2.24 -17.58
N ARG A 64 -0.86 -1.98 -16.27
CA ARG A 64 -1.05 -2.99 -15.22
C ARG A 64 -1.99 -2.47 -14.15
N ASN A 65 -2.67 -3.38 -13.46
CA ASN A 65 -3.57 -3.04 -12.37
C ASN A 65 -2.89 -3.27 -11.01
N VAL A 66 -3.00 -2.28 -10.12
CA VAL A 66 -2.36 -2.25 -8.80
C VAL A 66 -2.75 -3.46 -7.93
N LEU A 67 -4.03 -3.81 -7.87
CA LEU A 67 -4.51 -4.95 -7.09
C LEU A 67 -4.03 -6.27 -7.68
N VAL A 68 -4.11 -6.43 -9.01
CA VAL A 68 -3.67 -7.64 -9.71
C VAL A 68 -2.17 -7.88 -9.50
N GLU A 69 -1.34 -6.85 -9.66
CA GLU A 69 0.10 -7.00 -9.48
C GLU A 69 0.48 -7.20 -8.01
N SER A 70 -0.20 -6.52 -7.08
CA SER A 70 0.00 -6.74 -5.63
C SER A 70 -0.35 -8.16 -5.19
N ALA A 71 -1.25 -8.84 -5.90
CA ALA A 71 -1.58 -10.25 -5.64
C ALA A 71 -0.37 -11.19 -5.80
N ARG A 72 0.67 -10.79 -6.56
CA ARG A 72 1.93 -11.55 -6.68
C ARG A 72 2.64 -11.64 -5.33
N ILE A 73 2.78 -10.51 -4.63
CA ILE A 73 3.36 -10.44 -3.28
C ILE A 73 2.51 -11.25 -2.30
N ALA A 74 1.19 -11.08 -2.35
CA ALA A 74 0.24 -11.72 -1.44
C ALA A 74 -0.10 -13.18 -1.79
N ARG A 75 0.49 -13.75 -2.85
CA ARG A 75 0.21 -15.10 -3.36
C ARG A 75 -1.30 -15.36 -3.58
N GLY A 76 -1.99 -14.35 -4.11
CA GLY A 76 -3.44 -14.37 -4.36
C GLY A 76 -4.31 -14.05 -3.15
N ASN A 77 -3.78 -14.03 -1.92
CA ASN A 77 -4.54 -13.70 -0.70
C ASN A 77 -4.56 -12.18 -0.45
N ILE A 78 -5.27 -11.45 -1.30
CA ILE A 78 -5.37 -9.99 -1.25
C ILE A 78 -6.82 -9.54 -1.44
N LYS A 79 -7.18 -8.43 -0.78
CA LYS A 79 -8.50 -7.82 -0.89
C LYS A 79 -8.44 -6.51 -1.66
N ASP A 80 -9.53 -6.21 -2.34
CA ASP A 80 -9.82 -4.85 -2.78
C ASP A 80 -9.91 -3.91 -1.58
N LEU A 81 -9.10 -2.85 -1.57
CA LEU A 81 -9.01 -1.87 -0.48
C LEU A 81 -10.37 -1.23 -0.18
N ALA A 82 -11.22 -1.03 -1.20
CA ALA A 82 -12.57 -0.50 -1.04
C ALA A 82 -13.45 -1.31 -0.05
N LYS A 83 -13.14 -2.61 0.12
CA LYS A 83 -13.95 -3.56 0.90
C LYS A 83 -13.42 -3.78 2.32
N VAL A 84 -12.32 -3.14 2.70
CA VAL A 84 -11.72 -3.27 4.02
C VAL A 84 -12.03 -2.04 4.85
N HIS A 85 -12.45 -2.24 6.09
CA HIS A 85 -12.76 -1.19 7.05
C HIS A 85 -11.90 -1.31 8.30
N ALA A 86 -11.78 -0.23 9.05
CA ALA A 86 -11.03 -0.25 10.31
C ALA A 86 -11.59 -1.28 11.31
N LYS A 87 -12.87 -1.66 11.26
CA LYS A 87 -13.43 -2.71 12.13
C LYS A 87 -12.87 -4.12 11.83
N ASP A 88 -12.32 -4.34 10.64
CA ASP A 88 -11.85 -5.66 10.19
C ASP A 88 -10.39 -5.96 10.60
N ILE A 89 -9.64 -4.93 11.02
CA ILE A 89 -8.21 -5.00 11.34
C ILE A 89 -7.90 -4.26 12.66
N ASP A 90 -6.83 -4.65 13.35
CA ASP A 90 -6.36 -4.06 14.60
C ASP A 90 -5.31 -2.95 14.39
N ALA A 91 -4.56 -3.00 13.29
CA ALA A 91 -3.59 -1.99 12.86
C ALA A 91 -3.42 -2.03 11.33
N VAL A 92 -2.73 -1.05 10.75
CA VAL A 92 -2.38 -1.03 9.33
C VAL A 92 -0.92 -0.65 9.13
N VAL A 93 -0.26 -1.27 8.14
CA VAL A 93 1.08 -0.92 7.68
C VAL A 93 1.11 -0.71 6.17
N MET A 94 1.87 0.29 5.72
CA MET A 94 2.13 0.58 4.31
C MET A 94 3.63 0.40 4.03
N PRO A 95 4.03 -0.68 3.32
CA PRO A 95 5.34 -0.74 2.68
C PRO A 95 5.52 0.44 1.71
N GLY A 96 6.76 0.83 1.49
CA GLY A 96 7.10 1.87 0.52
C GLY A 96 7.16 1.34 -0.90
N GLY A 97 8.19 1.77 -1.63
CA GLY A 97 8.23 1.71 -3.09
C GLY A 97 7.58 2.95 -3.69
N PHE A 98 8.00 3.31 -4.90
CA PHE A 98 7.54 4.53 -5.55
C PHE A 98 6.06 4.45 -5.93
N GLY A 99 5.48 3.26 -6.05
CA GLY A 99 4.03 3.07 -6.14
C GLY A 99 3.26 3.65 -4.94
N ALA A 100 3.86 3.72 -3.75
CA ALA A 100 3.22 4.40 -2.61
C ALA A 100 3.09 5.93 -2.85
N ALA A 101 3.99 6.51 -3.65
CA ALA A 101 3.98 7.92 -4.03
C ALA A 101 3.33 8.20 -5.40
N LEU A 102 2.96 7.17 -6.16
CA LEU A 102 2.32 7.30 -7.47
C LEU A 102 0.86 6.81 -7.48
N ASN A 103 0.62 5.65 -6.87
CA ASN A 103 -0.66 4.93 -6.93
C ASN A 103 -1.51 5.16 -5.66
N LEU A 104 -0.88 5.22 -4.48
CA LEU A 104 -1.60 5.49 -3.21
C LEU A 104 -1.81 6.99 -2.98
N CYS A 105 -0.92 7.82 -3.48
CA CYS A 105 -1.05 9.27 -3.60
C CYS A 105 -0.28 9.73 -4.85
N THR A 106 -0.34 11.02 -5.19
CA THR A 106 0.39 11.58 -6.35
C THR A 106 1.66 12.35 -5.98
N PHE A 107 2.25 12.08 -4.81
CA PHE A 107 3.44 12.79 -4.31
C PHE A 107 4.64 12.71 -5.25
N GLY A 108 4.88 11.56 -5.87
CA GLY A 108 5.95 11.36 -6.85
C GLY A 108 5.78 12.16 -8.13
N LEU A 109 4.58 12.71 -8.38
CA LEU A 109 4.28 13.56 -9.53
C LEU A 109 4.15 15.04 -9.15
N LYS A 110 3.46 15.32 -8.04
CA LYS A 110 3.00 16.67 -7.65
C LYS A 110 3.69 17.22 -6.38
N GLY A 111 4.55 16.44 -5.73
CA GLY A 111 5.23 16.87 -4.51
C GLY A 111 4.23 17.32 -3.42
N PRO A 112 4.41 18.51 -2.81
CA PRO A 112 3.49 19.03 -1.79
C PRO A 112 2.03 19.19 -2.24
N ASP A 113 1.78 19.43 -3.54
CA ASP A 113 0.44 19.61 -4.11
C ASP A 113 -0.24 18.28 -4.46
N CYS A 114 0.21 17.19 -3.86
CA CYS A 114 -0.31 15.87 -4.17
C CYS A 114 -1.76 15.67 -3.73
N GLU A 115 -2.34 14.60 -4.25
CA GLU A 115 -3.66 14.11 -3.91
C GLU A 115 -3.51 12.70 -3.34
N ILE A 116 -4.40 12.32 -2.43
CA ILE A 116 -4.43 11.00 -1.83
C ILE A 116 -5.50 10.16 -2.53
N ASN A 117 -5.22 8.87 -2.77
CA ASN A 117 -6.24 7.93 -3.23
C ASN A 117 -7.42 7.90 -2.23
N PRO A 118 -8.68 8.07 -2.67
CA PRO A 118 -9.82 8.18 -1.77
C PRO A 118 -10.03 6.99 -0.84
N GLU A 119 -9.72 5.77 -1.29
CA GLU A 119 -9.89 4.55 -0.49
C GLU A 119 -8.80 4.44 0.58
N VAL A 120 -7.57 4.86 0.25
CA VAL A 120 -6.47 4.97 1.21
C VAL A 120 -6.80 6.02 2.26
N ALA A 121 -7.24 7.22 1.84
CA ALA A 121 -7.64 8.29 2.74
C ALA A 121 -8.76 7.84 3.69
N ARG A 122 -9.80 7.19 3.15
CA ARG A 122 -10.91 6.65 3.95
C ARG A 122 -10.40 5.69 5.01
N LEU A 123 -9.63 4.67 4.64
CA LEU A 123 -9.18 3.66 5.59
C LEU A 123 -8.26 4.27 6.67
N LEU A 124 -7.31 5.13 6.28
CA LEU A 124 -6.42 5.79 7.25
C LEU A 124 -7.19 6.67 8.23
N GLU A 125 -8.22 7.38 7.76
CA GLU A 125 -9.08 8.20 8.63
C GLU A 125 -9.93 7.33 9.56
N GLU A 126 -10.48 6.21 9.08
CA GLU A 126 -11.17 5.24 9.93
C GLU A 126 -10.25 4.66 11.01
N MET A 127 -9.00 4.33 10.66
CA MET A 127 -7.99 3.81 11.59
C MET A 127 -7.63 4.86 12.65
N ARG A 128 -7.42 6.12 12.23
CA ARG A 128 -7.15 7.25 13.13
C ARG A 128 -8.29 7.48 14.10
N LYS A 129 -9.54 7.54 13.61
CA LYS A 129 -10.75 7.71 14.45
C LYS A 129 -10.92 6.57 15.44
N ALA A 130 -10.56 5.35 15.06
CA ALA A 130 -10.62 4.17 15.93
C ALA A 130 -9.43 4.07 16.92
N GLY A 131 -8.47 5.01 16.88
CA GLY A 131 -7.27 4.96 17.71
C GLY A 131 -6.34 3.79 17.40
N LYS A 132 -6.38 3.26 16.17
CA LYS A 132 -5.62 2.09 15.76
C LYS A 132 -4.26 2.48 15.17
N PRO A 133 -3.18 1.73 15.43
CA PRO A 133 -1.85 2.07 14.93
C PRO A 133 -1.76 2.08 13.41
N ILE A 134 -1.03 3.05 12.87
CA ILE A 134 -0.69 3.22 11.45
C ILE A 134 0.83 3.24 11.33
N GLY A 135 1.38 2.26 10.62
CA GLY A 135 2.80 2.18 10.26
C GLY A 135 3.02 2.53 8.79
N ALA A 136 4.11 3.23 8.49
CA ALA A 136 4.52 3.52 7.12
C ALA A 136 6.03 3.40 6.97
N ILE A 137 6.48 2.83 5.86
CA ILE A 137 7.89 2.51 5.58
C ILE A 137 8.37 3.33 4.37
N CYS A 138 9.63 3.77 4.40
CA CYS A 138 10.28 4.46 3.27
C CYS A 138 9.52 5.73 2.86
N ILE A 139 8.98 5.81 1.64
CA ILE A 139 8.25 7.00 1.13
C ILE A 139 6.75 6.99 1.45
N ALA A 140 6.21 5.87 1.95
CA ALA A 140 4.80 5.78 2.34
C ALA A 140 4.33 6.82 3.40
N PRO A 141 5.18 7.36 4.31
CA PRO A 141 4.79 8.45 5.20
C PRO A 141 4.27 9.70 4.46
N ALA A 142 4.65 9.95 3.21
CA ALA A 142 4.11 11.05 2.41
C ALA A 142 2.60 10.89 2.16
N ALA A 143 2.15 9.66 1.85
CA ALA A 143 0.72 9.36 1.70
C ALA A 143 -0.03 9.49 3.04
N VAL A 144 0.57 9.04 4.16
CA VAL A 144 -0.03 9.21 5.49
C VAL A 144 -0.16 10.70 5.86
N ALA A 145 0.90 11.49 5.65
CA ALA A 145 0.89 12.92 5.88
C ALA A 145 -0.14 13.62 5.00
N ARG A 146 -0.31 13.23 3.73
CA ARG A 146 -1.34 13.81 2.88
C ARG A 146 -2.76 13.46 3.33
N ALA A 147 -2.97 12.23 3.81
CA ALA A 147 -4.28 11.77 4.25
C ALA A 147 -4.71 12.38 5.60
N LEU A 148 -3.77 12.54 6.54
CA LEU A 148 -4.05 12.86 7.94
C LEU A 148 -3.44 14.19 8.42
N GLY A 149 -2.61 14.83 7.60
CA GLY A 149 -2.05 16.15 7.85
C GLY A 149 -3.11 17.23 7.66
N ALA A 150 -3.20 18.12 8.64
CA ALA A 150 -4.11 19.27 8.65
C ALA A 150 -3.65 20.36 7.68
#